data_AF-A0A426JNK1-F1
#
_entry.id   AF-A0A426JNK1-F1
#
_cell.length_a   1.000
_cell.length_b   1.000
_cell.length_c   1.000
_cell.angle_alpha   90.00
_cell.angle_beta   90.00
_cell.angle_gamma   90.00
#
_symmetry.space_group_name_H-M   'P 1'
#
loop_
_entity.id
_entity.type
_entity.pdbx_description
1 polymer ?
#
loop_
_entity_poly.entity_id
_entity_poly.type
_entity_poly.pdbx_seq_one_letter_code
_entity_poly.pdbx_strand_id
1 'polypeptide(L)'
;MAFTPQTWPGRVVPSDREQAELATRKLFLDLFPGHPVTSEAIAVLTRWFDAGWCVDAIKVALDNLPEGREGYQPRRGDQESPEDFLVRRLRAWFRDEDDDFERNARLAPPRAGQSLDMHLRLKRQQQINDGLVSRPRKLTAAGQEARKRARERANEGRPDPVARARARDARLQRALDALGSELPPAHVNAGQNAPDARRDSQLVAGYAARAATVRHDPTVRRVLARLTEERRRPTAEETAVLRRAIRGAHHRAGLGTLDAATADATNAVLNEDAQRILTYLDHAVNSGLTLDQTLALMHTQVEAVTEQGPGTS
;
A
#
# COMPACT_ATOMS: atom_id res chain seq x y z
N MET A 1 2.42 4.79 -29.49
CA MET A 1 1.40 5.84 -29.60
C MET A 1 1.93 7.03 -28.84
N ALA A 2 2.25 8.12 -29.52
CA ALA A 2 2.57 9.38 -28.85
C ALA A 2 1.26 10.02 -28.39
N PHE A 3 1.15 10.36 -27.10
CA PHE A 3 0.00 11.11 -26.61
C PHE A 3 0.15 12.58 -27.00
N THR A 4 -0.92 13.15 -27.51
CA THR A 4 -1.07 14.59 -27.73
C THR A 4 -2.02 15.16 -26.68
N PRO A 5 -2.02 16.49 -26.43
CA PRO A 5 -2.98 17.10 -25.50
C PRO A 5 -4.44 16.71 -25.79
N GLN A 6 -4.82 16.62 -27.06
CA GLN A 6 -6.18 16.26 -27.48
C GLN A 6 -6.50 14.79 -27.19
N THR A 7 -5.51 13.90 -27.31
CA THR A 7 -5.69 12.45 -27.16
C THR A 7 -5.36 11.96 -25.75
N TRP A 8 -4.92 12.85 -24.85
CA TRP A 8 -4.61 12.49 -23.48
C TRP A 8 -5.86 11.94 -22.75
N PRO A 9 -5.76 10.81 -22.06
CA PRO A 9 -6.88 10.21 -21.34
C PRO A 9 -7.19 10.95 -20.02
N GLY A 10 -8.43 11.38 -19.83
CA GLY A 10 -8.85 12.20 -18.69
C GLY A 10 -8.73 11.52 -17.31
N ARG A 11 -8.85 10.18 -17.27
CA ARG A 11 -8.76 9.38 -16.03
C ARG A 11 -7.34 8.98 -15.63
N VAL A 12 -6.32 9.31 -16.43
CA VAL A 12 -4.94 8.94 -16.10
C VAL A 12 -4.31 9.97 -15.19
N VAL A 13 -3.66 9.49 -14.13
CA VAL A 13 -2.80 10.31 -13.27
C VAL A 13 -1.43 10.44 -13.95
N PRO A 14 -0.97 11.66 -14.27
CA PRO A 14 0.37 11.88 -14.82
C PRO A 14 1.46 11.42 -13.84
N SER A 15 2.42 10.62 -14.31
CA SER A 15 3.55 10.18 -13.47
C SER A 15 4.77 11.09 -13.59
N ASP A 16 4.94 11.74 -14.74
CA ASP A 16 6.14 12.50 -15.10
C ASP A 16 5.78 13.93 -15.51
N ARG A 17 6.77 14.83 -15.49
CA ARG A 17 6.60 16.24 -15.86
C ARG A 17 6.01 16.42 -17.25
N GLU A 18 6.49 15.68 -18.26
CA GLU A 18 5.95 15.77 -19.62
C GLU A 18 4.48 15.35 -19.69
N GLN A 19 4.10 14.32 -18.94
CA GLN A 19 2.71 13.87 -18.83
C GLN A 19 1.85 14.92 -18.14
N ALA A 20 2.37 15.56 -17.08
CA ALA A 20 1.68 16.63 -16.37
C ALA A 20 1.44 17.85 -17.29
N GLU A 21 2.41 18.19 -18.14
CA GLU A 21 2.25 19.24 -19.15
C GLU A 21 1.18 18.88 -20.19
N LEU A 22 1.16 17.64 -20.69
CA LEU A 22 0.13 17.17 -21.63
C LEU A 22 -1.27 17.17 -20.99
N ALA A 23 -1.38 16.70 -19.75
CA ALA A 23 -2.62 16.69 -18.98
C ALA A 23 -3.14 18.10 -18.69
N THR A 24 -2.23 19.02 -18.36
CA THR A 24 -2.55 20.44 -18.16
C THR A 24 -3.04 21.08 -19.45
N ARG A 25 -2.35 20.85 -20.58
CA ARG A 25 -2.78 21.34 -21.90
C ARG A 25 -4.15 20.80 -22.28
N LYS A 26 -4.43 19.51 -22.01
CA LYS A 26 -5.77 18.95 -22.21
C LYS A 26 -6.81 19.71 -21.39
N LEU A 27 -6.55 19.92 -20.10
CA LEU A 27 -7.48 20.62 -19.21
C LEU A 27 -7.77 22.04 -19.70
N PHE A 28 -6.74 22.77 -20.14
CA PHE A 28 -6.86 24.13 -20.67
C PHE A 28 -7.63 24.17 -21.99
N LEU A 29 -7.40 23.21 -22.90
CA LEU A 29 -8.19 23.12 -24.14
C LEU A 29 -9.68 22.89 -23.86
N ASP A 30 -10.01 22.12 -22.83
CA ASP A 30 -11.38 21.76 -22.50
C ASP A 30 -12.11 22.84 -21.66
N LEU A 31 -11.40 23.56 -20.78
CA LEU A 31 -12.01 24.51 -19.82
C LEU A 31 -11.74 25.99 -20.16
N PHE A 32 -10.62 26.30 -20.80
CA PHE A 32 -10.15 27.67 -21.05
C PHE A 32 -9.78 27.86 -22.53
N PRO A 33 -10.74 27.71 -23.47
CA PRO A 33 -10.46 27.85 -24.89
C PRO A 33 -9.87 29.23 -25.19
N GLY A 34 -8.72 29.26 -25.86
CA GLY A 34 -8.02 30.50 -26.23
C GLY A 34 -7.01 31.03 -25.20
N HIS A 35 -6.95 30.46 -23.99
CA HIS A 35 -5.91 30.82 -23.01
C HIS A 35 -4.65 29.95 -23.19
N PRO A 36 -3.44 30.55 -23.22
CA PRO A 36 -2.19 29.79 -23.26
C PRO A 36 -1.95 29.08 -21.93
N VAL A 37 -1.33 27.90 -21.99
CA VAL A 37 -0.86 27.21 -20.79
C VAL A 37 0.40 27.90 -20.27
N THR A 38 0.33 28.41 -19.05
CA THR A 38 1.46 29.05 -18.37
C THR A 38 2.25 28.02 -17.55
N SER A 39 3.51 28.34 -17.23
CA SER A 39 4.33 27.54 -16.31
C SER A 39 3.73 27.49 -14.90
N GLU A 40 3.04 28.55 -14.49
CA GLU A 40 2.34 28.64 -13.21
C GLU A 40 1.16 27.68 -13.14
N ALA A 41 0.32 27.62 -14.18
CA ALA A 41 -0.76 26.64 -14.28
C ALA A 41 -0.24 25.20 -14.17
N ILE A 42 0.88 24.90 -14.85
CA ILE A 42 1.53 23.60 -14.76
C ILE A 42 1.99 23.34 -13.33
N ALA A 43 2.63 24.30 -12.66
CA ALA A 43 3.11 24.14 -11.29
C ALA A 43 1.96 23.89 -10.30
N VAL A 44 0.85 24.62 -10.42
CA VAL A 44 -0.35 24.43 -9.60
C VAL A 44 -0.91 23.02 -9.80
N LEU A 45 -1.15 22.61 -11.05
CA LEU A 45 -1.77 21.32 -11.37
C LEU A 45 -0.86 20.13 -11.11
N THR A 46 0.45 20.27 -11.27
CA THR A 46 1.43 19.22 -10.95
C THR A 46 1.32 18.80 -9.48
N ARG A 47 1.07 19.76 -8.58
CA ARG A 47 0.85 19.44 -7.16
C ARG A 47 -0.37 18.54 -6.97
N TRP A 48 -1.45 18.76 -7.72
CA TRP A 48 -2.66 17.92 -7.66
C TRP A 48 -2.42 16.55 -8.26
N PHE A 49 -1.70 16.47 -9.38
CA PHE A 49 -1.33 15.21 -10.01
C PHE A 49 -0.46 14.35 -9.07
N ASP A 50 0.50 14.95 -8.37
CA ASP A 50 1.31 14.28 -7.34
C ASP A 50 0.46 13.68 -6.20
N ALA A 51 -0.69 14.30 -5.90
CA ALA A 51 -1.66 13.80 -4.91
C ALA A 51 -2.60 12.72 -5.47
N GLY A 52 -2.34 12.20 -6.67
CA GLY A 52 -3.14 11.14 -7.29
C GLY A 52 -4.38 11.62 -8.04
N TRP A 53 -4.51 12.93 -8.29
CA TRP A 53 -5.63 13.47 -9.03
C TRP A 53 -5.45 13.27 -10.54
N CYS A 54 -6.54 13.01 -11.25
CA CYS A 54 -6.56 12.97 -12.72
C CYS A 54 -7.32 14.20 -13.27
N VAL A 55 -7.18 14.48 -14.57
CA VAL A 55 -7.84 15.62 -15.24
C VAL A 55 -9.36 15.60 -15.01
N ASP A 56 -9.98 14.41 -15.12
CA ASP A 56 -11.42 14.27 -14.88
C ASP A 56 -11.81 14.53 -13.43
N ALA A 57 -10.95 14.17 -12.47
CA ALA A 57 -11.17 14.47 -11.05
C ALA A 57 -11.11 15.98 -10.80
N ILE A 58 -10.16 16.67 -11.42
CA ILE A 58 -10.03 18.13 -11.34
C ILE A 58 -11.27 18.80 -11.93
N LYS A 59 -11.74 18.39 -13.11
CA LYS A 59 -12.98 18.91 -13.69
C LYS A 59 -14.18 18.75 -12.75
N VAL A 60 -14.35 17.55 -12.20
CA VAL A 60 -15.44 17.28 -11.24
C VAL A 60 -15.34 18.14 -10.00
N ALA A 61 -14.12 18.42 -9.52
CA ALA A 61 -13.87 19.28 -8.37
C ALA A 61 -14.04 20.78 -8.65
N LEU A 62 -13.96 21.19 -9.91
CA LEU A 62 -14.29 22.57 -10.32
C LEU A 62 -15.81 22.77 -10.38
N ASP A 63 -16.56 21.73 -10.78
CA ASP A 63 -18.02 21.77 -10.85
C ASP A 63 -18.69 21.56 -9.47
N ASN A 64 -18.08 20.74 -8.61
CA ASN A 64 -18.66 20.32 -7.33
C ASN A 64 -17.76 20.70 -6.15
N LEU A 65 -18.39 21.06 -5.04
CA LEU A 65 -17.72 21.20 -3.75
C LEU A 65 -17.53 19.83 -3.08
N PRO A 66 -16.56 19.66 -2.15
CA PRO A 66 -16.32 18.39 -1.45
C PRO A 66 -17.52 17.91 -0.62
N GLU A 67 -18.41 18.81 -0.20
CA GLU A 67 -19.65 18.49 0.53
C GLU A 67 -20.77 17.91 -0.37
N GLY A 68 -20.51 17.70 -1.66
CA GLY A 68 -21.51 17.19 -2.61
C GLY A 68 -22.57 18.21 -3.04
N ARG A 69 -22.42 19.48 -2.65
CA ARG A 69 -23.23 20.58 -3.17
C ARG A 69 -22.75 20.98 -4.55
N GLU A 70 -23.68 21.19 -5.48
CA GLU A 70 -23.40 21.82 -6.78
C GLU A 70 -22.85 23.22 -6.51
N GLY A 71 -21.56 23.39 -6.78
CA GLY A 71 -20.82 24.59 -6.45
C GLY A 71 -20.79 25.59 -7.58
N TYR A 72 -21.72 25.54 -8.54
CA TYR A 72 -21.67 26.38 -9.73
C TYR A 72 -21.70 27.86 -9.34
N GLN A 73 -20.53 28.50 -9.40
CA GLN A 73 -20.37 29.94 -9.32
C GLN A 73 -19.70 30.32 -10.63
N PRO A 74 -20.32 31.21 -11.42
CA PRO A 74 -19.69 31.72 -12.62
C PRO A 74 -18.35 32.38 -12.27
N ARG A 75 -17.41 32.33 -13.22
CA ARG A 75 -16.13 33.07 -13.14
C ARG A 75 -16.45 34.53 -12.78
N ARG A 76 -15.62 35.18 -11.95
CA ARG A 76 -15.79 36.61 -11.63
C ARG A 76 -15.42 37.45 -12.86
N GLY A 77 -16.26 37.41 -13.88
CA GLY A 77 -16.08 38.11 -15.16
C GLY A 77 -14.73 37.84 -15.86
N ASP A 78 -14.45 38.66 -16.86
CA ASP A 78 -13.23 38.60 -17.70
C ASP A 78 -11.93 38.98 -16.97
N GLN A 79 -11.95 39.27 -15.67
CA GLN A 79 -10.79 39.80 -14.93
C GLN A 79 -9.99 38.74 -14.17
N GLU A 80 -10.56 37.56 -13.90
CA GLU A 80 -9.86 36.51 -13.14
C GLU A 80 -8.98 35.66 -14.06
N SER A 81 -7.69 35.50 -13.75
CA SER A 81 -6.81 34.61 -14.53
C SER A 81 -7.27 33.14 -14.38
N PRO A 82 -7.04 32.26 -15.39
CA PRO A 82 -7.31 30.83 -15.27
C PRO A 82 -6.61 30.19 -14.05
N GLU A 83 -5.40 30.64 -13.74
CA GLU A 83 -4.63 30.18 -12.59
C GLU A 83 -5.30 30.56 -11.27
N ASP A 84 -5.70 31.82 -11.13
CA ASP A 84 -6.41 32.31 -9.93
C ASP A 84 -7.73 31.56 -9.72
N PHE A 85 -8.46 31.30 -10.80
CA PHE A 85 -9.70 30.53 -10.77
C PHE A 85 -9.46 29.10 -10.27
N LEU A 86 -8.44 28.42 -10.80
CA LEU A 86 -8.06 27.07 -10.37
C LEU A 86 -7.67 27.04 -8.89
N VAL A 87 -6.82 27.98 -8.46
CA VAL A 87 -6.39 28.08 -7.06
C VAL A 87 -7.58 28.33 -6.14
N ARG A 88 -8.44 29.31 -6.45
CA ARG A 88 -9.63 29.65 -5.66
C ARG A 88 -10.57 28.47 -5.50
N ARG A 89 -10.82 27.72 -6.58
CA ARG A 89 -11.76 26.60 -6.57
C ARG A 89 -11.20 25.36 -5.89
N LEU A 90 -9.96 25.02 -6.20
CA LEU A 90 -9.34 23.84 -5.63
C LEU A 90 -8.94 24.06 -4.16
N ARG A 91 -8.87 25.32 -3.68
CA ARG A 91 -8.69 25.63 -2.26
C ARG A 91 -9.75 24.99 -1.37
N ALA A 92 -11.00 24.91 -1.82
CA ALA A 92 -12.09 24.28 -1.06
C ALA A 92 -11.86 22.78 -0.82
N TRP A 93 -10.95 22.14 -1.56
CA TRP A 93 -10.58 20.73 -1.41
C TRP A 93 -9.39 20.51 -0.47
N PHE A 94 -8.92 21.57 0.21
CA PHE A 94 -7.99 21.49 1.35
C PHE A 94 -8.76 21.45 2.67
N ARG A 95 -8.15 20.84 3.70
CA ARG A 95 -8.65 20.92 5.08
C ARG A 95 -8.20 22.26 5.69
N ASP A 96 -9.13 23.04 6.21
CA ASP A 96 -8.88 24.35 6.82
C ASP A 96 -8.02 24.30 8.11
N GLU A 97 -7.83 23.12 8.71
CA GLU A 97 -7.08 22.96 9.97
C GLU A 97 -5.56 22.78 9.78
N ASP A 98 -5.12 22.48 8.56
CA ASP A 98 -3.71 22.23 8.26
C ASP A 98 -3.15 23.41 7.45
N ASP A 99 -2.68 24.45 8.15
CA ASP A 99 -1.85 25.54 7.58
C ASP A 99 -0.52 25.02 6.99
N ASP A 100 -0.25 23.73 7.14
CA ASP A 100 0.81 23.02 6.45
C ASP A 100 0.42 22.78 4.98
N PHE A 101 0.97 23.63 4.12
CA PHE A 101 1.11 23.41 2.67
C PHE A 101 1.85 22.10 2.30
N GLU A 102 2.15 21.23 3.27
CA GLU A 102 2.71 19.91 3.07
C GLU A 102 1.70 18.97 2.39
N ARG A 103 2.24 18.02 1.63
CA ARG A 103 1.57 17.17 0.63
C ARG A 103 0.31 16.41 1.09
N ASN A 104 -0.03 16.39 2.37
CA ASN A 104 -0.99 15.46 2.97
C ASN A 104 -2.34 16.08 3.39
N ALA A 105 -2.48 17.41 3.39
CA ALA A 105 -3.71 18.11 3.84
C ALA A 105 -4.87 18.13 2.81
N ARG A 106 -4.80 17.32 1.74
CA ARG A 106 -5.78 17.35 0.64
C ARG A 106 -6.80 16.24 0.78
N LEU A 107 -8.06 16.57 0.49
CA LEU A 107 -9.12 15.57 0.39
C LEU A 107 -8.85 14.59 -0.76
N ALA A 108 -9.36 13.37 -0.61
CA ALA A 108 -9.27 12.36 -1.66
C ALA A 108 -9.94 12.86 -2.95
N PRO A 109 -9.40 12.54 -4.14
CA PRO A 109 -9.99 12.99 -5.39
C PRO A 109 -11.42 12.45 -5.56
N PRO A 110 -12.36 13.25 -6.08
CA PRO A 110 -13.75 12.82 -6.27
C PRO A 110 -13.88 11.65 -7.25
N ARG A 111 -12.87 11.47 -8.11
CA ARG A 111 -12.75 10.31 -9.00
C ARG A 111 -11.36 9.72 -8.88
N ALA A 112 -11.30 8.42 -8.56
CA ALA A 112 -10.05 7.69 -8.55
C ALA A 112 -9.42 7.69 -9.96
N GLY A 113 -8.19 8.19 -10.05
CA GLY A 113 -7.39 8.07 -11.25
C GLY A 113 -6.83 6.66 -11.42
N GLN A 114 -6.39 6.34 -12.63
CA GLN A 114 -5.68 5.09 -12.94
C GLN A 114 -4.30 5.39 -13.51
N SER A 115 -3.38 4.43 -13.42
CA SER A 115 -2.07 4.56 -14.07
C SER A 115 -2.19 4.48 -15.59
N LEU A 116 -1.22 5.06 -16.30
CA LEU A 116 -1.17 5.03 -17.76
C LEU A 116 -1.10 3.60 -18.31
N ASP A 117 -0.29 2.73 -17.68
CA ASP A 117 -0.17 1.33 -18.06
C ASP A 117 -1.51 0.60 -17.94
N MET A 118 -2.24 0.88 -16.87
CA MET A 118 -3.56 0.28 -16.66
C MET A 118 -4.56 0.77 -17.71
N HIS A 119 -4.55 2.07 -18.04
CA HIS A 119 -5.36 2.62 -19.11
C HIS A 119 -5.06 1.95 -20.47
N LEU A 120 -3.79 1.82 -20.83
CA LEU A 120 -3.37 1.17 -22.08
C LEU A 120 -3.76 -0.31 -22.12
N ARG A 121 -3.67 -1.01 -20.99
CA ARG A 121 -4.11 -2.40 -20.87
C ARG A 121 -5.61 -2.54 -21.10
N LEU A 122 -6.42 -1.69 -20.47
CA LEU A 122 -7.87 -1.67 -20.70
C LEU A 122 -8.21 -1.34 -22.15
N LYS A 123 -7.57 -0.32 -22.71
CA LYS A 123 -7.79 0.10 -24.10
C LYS A 123 -7.45 -1.02 -25.08
N ARG A 124 -6.34 -1.74 -24.86
CA ARG A 124 -5.98 -2.92 -25.66
C ARG A 124 -7.00 -4.05 -25.48
N GLN A 125 -7.49 -4.28 -24.27
CA GLN A 125 -8.51 -5.30 -24.01
C GLN A 125 -9.84 -4.95 -24.71
N GLN A 126 -10.24 -3.68 -24.69
CA GLN A 126 -11.40 -3.18 -25.42
C GLN A 126 -11.22 -3.36 -26.92
N GLN A 127 -10.09 -2.92 -27.50
CA GLN A 127 -9.80 -3.14 -28.92
C GLN A 127 -9.80 -4.61 -29.34
N ILE A 128 -9.40 -5.52 -28.45
CA ILE A 128 -9.48 -6.97 -28.65
C ILE A 128 -10.93 -7.46 -28.64
N ASN A 129 -11.75 -6.94 -27.73
CA ASN A 129 -13.17 -7.31 -27.61
C ASN A 129 -13.98 -6.75 -28.79
N ASP A 130 -13.67 -5.52 -29.22
CA ASP A 130 -14.30 -4.82 -30.33
C ASP A 130 -13.82 -5.35 -31.71
N GLY A 131 -12.90 -6.31 -31.72
CA GLY A 131 -12.37 -6.94 -32.93
C GLY A 131 -11.40 -6.07 -33.75
N LEU A 132 -11.08 -4.87 -33.28
CA LEU A 132 -10.15 -3.93 -33.93
C LEU A 132 -8.69 -4.41 -33.88
N VAL A 133 -8.34 -5.20 -32.87
CA VAL A 133 -7.02 -5.81 -32.73
C VAL A 133 -7.18 -7.32 -32.61
N SER A 134 -6.53 -8.05 -33.51
CA SER A 134 -6.53 -9.51 -33.46
C SER A 134 -5.87 -9.97 -32.15
N ARG A 135 -6.54 -10.87 -31.43
CA ARG A 135 -5.93 -11.54 -30.27
C ARG A 135 -4.60 -12.15 -30.72
N PRO A 136 -3.53 -12.07 -29.90
CA PRO A 136 -2.30 -12.78 -30.21
C PRO A 136 -2.66 -14.24 -30.52
N ARG A 137 -2.30 -14.70 -31.72
CA ARG A 137 -2.65 -16.04 -32.20
C ARG A 137 -2.25 -17.05 -31.14
N LYS A 138 -3.16 -17.95 -30.79
CA LYS A 138 -2.83 -19.09 -29.91
C LYS A 138 -1.59 -19.77 -30.52
N LEU A 139 -0.61 -20.08 -29.67
CA LEU A 139 0.58 -20.83 -30.08
C LEU A 139 0.13 -22.06 -30.86
N THR A 140 0.70 -22.26 -32.05
CA THR A 140 0.51 -23.48 -32.84
C THR A 140 0.95 -24.70 -32.03
N ALA A 141 0.55 -25.91 -32.44
CA ALA A 141 0.98 -27.14 -31.76
C ALA A 141 2.51 -27.19 -31.57
N ALA A 142 3.27 -26.84 -32.61
CA ALA A 142 4.72 -26.70 -32.57
C ALA A 142 5.20 -25.64 -31.55
N GLY A 143 4.51 -24.50 -31.45
CA GLY A 143 4.83 -23.47 -30.46
C GLY A 143 4.51 -23.89 -29.02
N GLN A 144 3.46 -24.69 -28.82
CA GLN A 144 3.13 -25.27 -27.52
C GLN A 144 4.17 -26.29 -27.09
N GLU A 145 4.62 -27.15 -28.02
CA GLU A 145 5.71 -28.09 -27.78
C GLU A 145 7.04 -27.39 -27.50
N ALA A 146 7.38 -26.35 -28.25
CA ALA A 146 8.59 -25.55 -28.00
C ALA A 146 8.55 -24.90 -26.61
N ARG A 147 7.38 -24.37 -26.19
CA ARG A 147 7.17 -23.82 -24.86
C ARG A 147 7.25 -24.89 -23.76
N LYS A 148 6.72 -26.09 -24.02
CA LYS A 148 6.80 -27.22 -23.11
C LYS A 148 8.25 -27.66 -22.92
N ARG A 149 9.01 -27.85 -24.01
CA ARG A 149 10.45 -28.16 -23.97
C ARG A 149 11.27 -27.08 -23.27
N ALA A 150 10.96 -25.80 -23.49
CA ALA A 150 11.63 -24.71 -22.79
C ALA A 150 11.34 -24.70 -21.28
N ARG A 151 10.10 -25.02 -20.88
CA ARG A 151 9.74 -25.20 -19.46
C ARG A 151 10.40 -26.43 -18.86
N GLU A 152 10.47 -27.54 -19.59
CA GLU A 152 11.14 -28.76 -19.17
C GLU A 152 12.63 -28.50 -18.94
N ARG A 153 13.33 -27.86 -19.88
CA ARG A 153 14.74 -27.45 -19.69
C ARG A 153 14.95 -26.46 -18.53
N ALA A 154 14.00 -25.54 -18.30
CA ALA A 154 14.07 -24.61 -17.17
C ALA A 154 13.81 -25.31 -15.82
N ASN A 155 13.14 -26.47 -15.85
CA ASN A 155 12.83 -27.29 -14.69
C ASN A 155 13.87 -28.41 -14.48
N GLU A 156 14.61 -28.82 -15.51
CA GLU A 156 15.78 -29.71 -15.45
C GLU A 156 16.87 -29.04 -14.59
N GLY A 157 16.87 -29.36 -13.30
CA GLY A 157 17.80 -28.79 -12.30
C GLY A 157 17.12 -28.05 -11.15
N ARG A 158 15.80 -27.82 -11.21
CA ARG A 158 15.03 -27.36 -10.05
C ARG A 158 14.47 -28.55 -9.27
N PRO A 159 14.75 -28.67 -7.95
CA PRO A 159 14.11 -29.68 -7.11
C PRO A 159 12.59 -29.51 -7.16
N ASP A 160 11.86 -30.59 -7.43
CA ASP A 160 10.40 -30.61 -7.55
C ASP A 160 9.76 -29.80 -6.40
N PRO A 161 9.00 -28.73 -6.70
CA PRO A 161 8.37 -27.91 -5.67
C PRO A 161 7.41 -28.72 -4.79
N VAL A 162 6.76 -29.75 -5.33
CA VAL A 162 5.83 -30.61 -4.59
C VAL A 162 6.60 -31.53 -3.65
N ALA A 163 7.65 -32.19 -4.12
CA ALA A 163 8.54 -32.98 -3.26
C ALA A 163 9.15 -32.13 -2.13
N ARG A 164 9.52 -30.87 -2.41
CA ARG A 164 10.07 -29.95 -1.40
C ARG A 164 9.04 -29.54 -0.36
N ALA A 165 7.80 -29.28 -0.76
CA ALA A 165 6.69 -28.99 0.14
C ALA A 165 6.40 -30.21 1.04
N ARG A 166 6.25 -31.41 0.45
CA ARG A 166 6.04 -32.65 1.21
C ARG A 166 7.17 -32.96 2.18
N ALA A 167 8.42 -32.73 1.78
CA ALA A 167 9.57 -32.92 2.67
C ALA A 167 9.57 -31.92 3.83
N ARG A 168 9.08 -30.69 3.61
CA ARG A 168 8.89 -29.69 4.67
C ARG A 168 7.77 -30.10 5.63
N ASP A 169 6.65 -30.56 5.11
CA ASP A 169 5.51 -31.03 5.91
C ASP A 169 5.89 -32.26 6.73
N ALA A 170 6.61 -33.22 6.14
CA ALA A 170 7.11 -34.39 6.86
C ALA A 170 8.17 -34.04 7.93
N ARG A 171 8.88 -32.93 7.78
CA ARG A 171 9.79 -32.42 8.83
C ARG A 171 9.02 -31.73 9.95
N LEU A 172 7.99 -30.97 9.60
CA LEU A 172 7.09 -30.33 10.55
C LEU A 172 6.36 -31.39 11.38
N GLN A 173 5.78 -32.40 10.73
CA GLN A 173 5.08 -33.49 11.40
C GLN A 173 6.01 -34.25 12.35
N ARG A 174 7.20 -34.63 11.91
CA ARG A 174 8.19 -35.26 12.79
C ARG A 174 8.60 -34.38 13.97
N ALA A 175 8.65 -33.06 13.79
CA ALA A 175 8.92 -32.13 14.88
C ALA A 175 7.75 -32.08 15.87
N LEU A 176 6.51 -32.05 15.37
CA LEU A 176 5.29 -32.11 16.20
C LEU A 176 5.18 -33.45 16.95
N ASP A 177 5.45 -34.57 16.28
CA ASP A 177 5.46 -35.90 16.88
C ASP A 177 6.56 -36.03 17.93
N ALA A 178 7.75 -35.44 17.69
CA ALA A 178 8.86 -35.41 18.64
C ALA A 178 8.63 -34.49 19.84
N LEU A 179 7.75 -33.49 19.71
CA LEU A 179 7.32 -32.60 20.79
C LEU A 179 6.36 -33.30 21.77
N GLY A 180 5.93 -34.53 21.49
CA GLY A 180 5.24 -35.39 22.44
C GLY A 180 4.06 -34.71 23.11
N SER A 181 3.11 -34.18 22.34
CA SER A 181 1.95 -33.51 22.94
C SER A 181 0.93 -34.54 23.45
N GLU A 182 1.08 -34.97 24.70
CA GLU A 182 -0.09 -35.12 25.59
C GLU A 182 -0.61 -33.72 25.96
N LEU A 183 -0.95 -32.90 24.95
CA LEU A 183 -1.85 -31.78 25.18
C LEU A 183 -3.25 -32.36 25.10
N PRO A 184 -4.09 -32.24 26.15
CA PRO A 184 -5.50 -32.56 26.02
C PRO A 184 -6.03 -31.74 24.83
N PRO A 185 -6.93 -32.31 24.00
CA PRO A 185 -7.48 -31.60 22.87
C PRO A 185 -7.98 -30.26 23.39
N ALA A 186 -7.37 -29.16 22.90
CA ALA A 186 -7.76 -27.82 23.29
C ALA A 186 -9.28 -27.79 23.20
N HIS A 187 -9.95 -27.63 24.34
CA HIS A 187 -11.39 -27.70 24.40
C HIS A 187 -11.90 -26.76 23.32
N VAL A 188 -12.47 -27.35 22.27
CA VAL A 188 -13.36 -26.65 21.35
C VAL A 188 -14.61 -26.38 22.17
N ASN A 189 -14.47 -25.51 23.17
CA ASN A 189 -15.58 -24.70 23.59
C ASN A 189 -15.94 -23.96 22.32
N ALA A 190 -16.97 -24.47 21.65
CA ALA A 190 -17.78 -23.77 20.70
C ALA A 190 -18.37 -22.55 21.40
N GLY A 191 -17.51 -21.60 21.77
CA GLY A 191 -17.85 -20.23 22.03
C GLY A 191 -18.31 -19.71 20.68
N GLN A 192 -19.63 -19.71 20.52
CA GLN A 192 -20.41 -18.94 19.57
C GLN A 192 -19.53 -17.94 18.81
N ASN A 193 -19.29 -18.25 17.53
CA ASN A 193 -18.63 -17.42 16.52
C ASN A 193 -18.29 -16.03 17.04
N ALA A 194 -17.04 -15.84 17.52
CA ALA A 194 -16.52 -14.49 17.65
C ALA A 194 -16.77 -13.82 16.28
N PRO A 195 -17.50 -12.70 16.21
CA PRO A 195 -17.91 -12.11 14.95
C PRO A 195 -16.69 -11.94 14.06
N ASP A 196 -16.81 -12.20 12.75
CA ASP A 196 -15.68 -12.24 11.80
C ASP A 196 -14.73 -11.02 11.95
N ALA A 197 -15.28 -9.87 12.32
CA ALA A 197 -14.53 -8.66 12.68
C ALA A 197 -13.43 -8.86 13.75
N ARG A 198 -13.66 -9.69 14.78
CA ARG A 198 -12.66 -9.97 15.83
C ARG A 198 -11.52 -10.86 15.34
N ARG A 199 -11.80 -11.80 14.44
CA ARG A 199 -10.76 -12.65 13.83
C ARG A 199 -9.88 -11.83 12.88
N ASP A 200 -10.50 -10.94 12.11
CA ASP A 200 -9.77 -10.01 11.25
C ASP A 200 -8.90 -9.05 12.07
N SER A 201 -9.42 -8.49 13.17
CA SER A 201 -8.64 -7.65 14.09
C SER A 201 -7.45 -8.38 14.72
N GLN A 202 -7.57 -9.66 15.07
CA GLN A 202 -6.45 -10.46 15.61
C GLN A 202 -5.37 -10.75 14.56
N LEU A 203 -5.76 -11.06 13.31
CA LEU A 203 -4.82 -11.28 12.21
C LEU A 203 -4.06 -9.99 11.87
N VAL A 204 -4.76 -8.86 11.89
CA VAL A 204 -4.21 -7.52 11.64
C VAL A 204 -3.27 -7.11 12.77
N ALA A 205 -3.68 -7.33 14.02
CA ALA A 205 -2.83 -7.08 15.17
C ALA A 205 -1.56 -7.94 15.13
N GLY A 206 -1.68 -9.23 14.79
CA GLY A 206 -0.53 -10.12 14.58
C GLY A 206 0.36 -9.71 13.39
N TYR A 207 -0.19 -9.09 12.35
CA TYR A 207 0.59 -8.51 11.27
C TYR A 207 1.33 -7.23 11.70
N ALA A 208 0.64 -6.29 12.35
CA ALA A 208 1.19 -5.03 12.84
C ALA A 208 2.32 -5.28 13.86
N ALA A 209 2.11 -6.20 14.80
CA ALA A 209 3.13 -6.71 15.71
C ALA A 209 4.40 -7.22 14.99
N ARG A 210 4.23 -8.04 13.94
CA ARG A 210 5.35 -8.57 13.14
C ARG A 210 6.07 -7.48 12.34
N ALA A 211 5.36 -6.46 11.88
CA ALA A 211 5.98 -5.32 11.20
C ALA A 211 6.76 -4.43 12.19
N ALA A 212 6.20 -4.19 13.38
CA ALA A 212 6.81 -3.39 14.44
C ALA A 212 8.11 -4.03 14.96
N THR A 213 8.09 -5.31 15.31
CA THR A 213 9.28 -6.05 15.76
C THR A 213 10.43 -6.01 14.75
N VAL A 214 10.14 -6.04 13.45
CA VAL A 214 11.16 -5.85 12.39
C VAL A 214 11.73 -4.42 12.41
N ARG A 215 10.88 -3.40 12.56
CA ARG A 215 11.30 -1.98 12.67
C ARG A 215 12.19 -1.74 13.90
N HIS A 216 11.95 -2.47 14.99
CA HIS A 216 12.71 -2.34 16.24
C HIS A 216 13.93 -3.26 16.35
N ASP A 217 14.19 -4.13 15.38
CA ASP A 217 15.38 -4.97 15.42
C ASP A 217 16.66 -4.09 15.38
N PRO A 218 17.58 -4.24 16.36
CA PRO A 218 18.74 -3.35 16.48
C PRO A 218 19.69 -3.49 15.28
N THR A 219 19.72 -4.65 14.64
CA THR A 219 20.55 -4.88 13.46
C THR A 219 19.95 -4.19 12.24
N VAL A 220 18.63 -4.26 12.06
CA VAL A 220 17.92 -3.54 10.98
C VAL A 220 18.09 -2.03 11.14
N ARG A 221 17.88 -1.50 12.35
CA ARG A 221 18.04 -0.05 12.63
C ARG A 221 19.45 0.44 12.35
N ARG A 222 20.49 -0.30 12.78
CA ARG A 222 21.89 0.09 12.57
C ARG A 222 22.25 0.13 11.09
N VAL A 223 21.83 -0.88 10.31
CA VAL A 223 22.13 -0.94 8.88
C VAL A 223 21.34 0.13 8.10
N LEU A 224 20.07 0.35 8.43
CA LEU A 224 19.28 1.41 7.79
C LEU A 224 19.81 2.81 8.12
N ALA A 225 20.14 3.10 9.39
CA ALA A 225 20.72 4.39 9.79
C ALA A 225 22.00 4.69 9.00
N ARG A 226 22.90 3.71 8.90
CA ARG A 226 24.13 3.83 8.10
C ARG A 226 23.86 4.08 6.62
N LEU A 227 22.90 3.38 6.02
CA LEU A 227 22.53 3.58 4.61
C LEU A 227 21.90 4.96 4.35
N THR A 228 21.14 5.48 5.32
CA THR A 228 20.53 6.80 5.26
C THR A 228 21.59 7.91 5.40
N GLU A 229 22.54 7.76 6.33
CA GLU A 229 23.68 8.68 6.50
C GLU A 229 24.56 8.72 5.25
N GLU A 230 24.89 7.57 4.68
CA GLU A 230 25.74 7.45 3.48
C GLU A 230 24.99 7.79 2.17
N ARG A 231 23.66 8.00 2.21
CA ARG A 231 22.77 8.20 1.04
C ARG A 231 23.03 7.21 -0.10
N ARG A 232 23.35 5.97 0.24
CA ARG A 232 23.79 4.94 -0.70
C ARG A 232 22.78 3.79 -0.80
N ARG A 233 22.80 3.09 -1.93
CA ARG A 233 22.07 1.82 -2.07
C ARG A 233 22.80 0.70 -1.31
N PRO A 234 22.06 -0.21 -0.64
CA PRO A 234 22.65 -1.32 0.07
C PRO A 234 23.44 -2.27 -0.84
N THR A 235 24.58 -2.75 -0.35
CA THR A 235 25.38 -3.79 -1.02
C THR A 235 24.70 -5.16 -0.93
N ALA A 236 25.18 -6.12 -1.73
CA ALA A 236 24.68 -7.49 -1.70
C ALA A 236 24.85 -8.15 -0.32
N GLU A 237 25.94 -7.85 0.39
CA GLU A 237 26.22 -8.36 1.73
C GLU A 237 25.30 -7.74 2.78
N GLU A 238 25.13 -6.42 2.78
CA GLU A 238 24.20 -5.71 3.66
C GLU A 238 22.75 -6.15 3.42
N THR A 239 22.39 -6.41 2.15
CA THR A 239 21.07 -6.96 1.79
C THR A 239 20.88 -8.37 2.35
N ALA A 240 21.94 -9.20 2.35
CA ALA A 240 21.88 -10.54 2.93
C ALA A 240 21.72 -10.48 4.46
N VAL A 241 22.44 -9.57 5.12
CA VAL A 241 22.33 -9.31 6.57
C VAL A 241 20.93 -8.80 6.92
N LEU A 242 20.39 -7.82 6.20
CA LEU A 242 19.02 -7.33 6.38
C LEU A 242 17.99 -8.44 6.21
N ARG A 243 18.10 -9.25 5.16
CA ARG A 243 17.19 -10.40 4.95
C ARG A 243 17.29 -11.46 6.04
N ARG A 244 18.45 -11.62 6.68
CA ARG A 244 18.62 -12.55 7.81
C ARG A 244 18.01 -11.97 9.08
N ALA A 245 18.27 -10.69 9.36
CA ALA A 245 17.74 -9.98 10.51
C ALA A 245 16.20 -9.90 10.45
N ILE A 246 15.63 -9.54 9.30
CA ILE A 246 14.17 -9.51 9.07
C ILE A 246 13.54 -10.90 9.28
N ARG A 247 14.16 -11.96 8.74
CA ARG A 247 13.67 -13.33 8.95
C ARG A 247 13.75 -13.77 10.42
N GLY A 248 14.83 -13.39 11.12
CA GLY A 248 14.99 -13.65 12.55
C GLY A 248 13.94 -12.92 13.38
N ALA A 249 13.71 -11.63 13.10
CA ALA A 249 12.69 -10.82 13.75
C ALA A 249 11.28 -11.37 13.51
N HIS A 250 10.95 -11.77 12.29
CA HIS A 250 9.67 -12.44 12.00
C HIS A 250 9.49 -13.77 12.75
N HIS A 251 10.56 -14.55 12.92
CA HIS A 251 10.50 -15.79 13.68
C HIS A 251 10.26 -15.52 15.17
N ARG A 252 10.97 -14.56 15.77
CA ARG A 252 10.78 -14.15 17.17
C ARG A 252 9.39 -13.59 17.42
N ALA A 253 8.90 -12.75 16.51
CA ALA A 253 7.55 -12.21 16.57
C ALA A 253 6.47 -13.30 16.42
N GLY A 254 6.72 -14.31 15.58
CA GLY A 254 5.86 -15.49 15.47
C GLY A 254 5.76 -16.30 16.77
N LEU A 255 6.89 -16.49 17.47
CA LEU A 255 6.90 -17.10 18.80
C LEU A 255 6.17 -16.21 19.82
N GLY A 256 6.44 -14.90 19.82
CA GLY A 256 5.78 -13.96 20.72
C GLY A 256 4.26 -13.86 20.50
N THR A 257 3.75 -14.03 19.27
CA THR A 257 2.29 -14.14 19.03
C THR A 257 1.69 -15.42 19.59
N LEU A 258 2.44 -16.52 19.62
CA LEU A 258 1.97 -17.76 20.20
C LEU A 258 2.00 -17.68 21.72
N ASP A 259 3.10 -17.19 22.30
CA ASP A 259 3.23 -16.95 23.74
C ASP A 259 2.12 -16.01 24.24
N ALA A 260 1.85 -14.94 23.50
CA ALA A 260 0.73 -14.01 23.73
C ALA A 260 -0.62 -14.73 23.72
N ALA A 261 -0.92 -15.52 22.70
CA ALA A 261 -2.18 -16.25 22.59
C ALA A 261 -2.37 -17.29 23.72
N THR A 262 -1.28 -17.80 24.29
CA THR A 262 -1.30 -18.77 25.41
C THR A 262 -1.19 -18.14 26.79
N ALA A 263 -0.96 -16.83 26.87
CA ALA A 263 -0.73 -16.10 28.11
C ALA A 263 -1.91 -16.22 29.08
N ASP A 264 -3.13 -16.05 28.57
CA ASP A 264 -4.38 -16.14 29.32
C ASP A 264 -4.60 -17.54 29.94
N ALA A 265 -4.01 -18.57 29.34
CA ALA A 265 -4.17 -19.96 29.78
C ALA A 265 -3.08 -20.43 30.74
N THR A 266 -1.91 -19.77 30.78
CA THR A 266 -0.71 -20.31 31.46
C THR A 266 -0.10 -19.39 32.51
N ASN A 267 -0.50 -18.12 32.63
CA ASN A 267 0.11 -17.14 33.56
C ASN A 267 1.65 -17.09 33.47
N ALA A 268 2.21 -17.44 32.32
CA ALA A 268 3.66 -17.50 32.12
C ALA A 268 4.26 -16.09 32.03
N VAL A 269 5.51 -15.93 32.51
CA VAL A 269 6.27 -14.68 32.34
C VAL A 269 6.58 -14.49 30.86
N LEU A 270 5.92 -13.53 30.25
CA LEU A 270 6.00 -13.24 28.82
C LEU A 270 7.34 -12.60 28.47
N ASN A 271 7.95 -13.06 27.38
CA ASN A 271 9.10 -12.38 26.76
C ASN A 271 8.72 -10.94 26.35
N GLU A 272 9.67 -10.02 26.29
CA GLU A 272 9.44 -8.59 25.97
C GLU A 272 8.70 -8.42 24.63
N ASP A 273 9.04 -9.25 23.64
CA ASP A 273 8.32 -9.29 22.36
C ASP A 273 6.88 -9.79 22.52
N ALA A 274 6.63 -10.79 23.38
CA ALA A 274 5.30 -11.32 23.65
C ALA A 274 4.42 -10.33 24.43
N GLN A 275 5.00 -9.57 25.37
CA GLN A 275 4.31 -8.49 26.08
C GLN A 275 3.87 -7.38 25.13
N ARG A 276 4.76 -6.92 24.24
CA ARG A 276 4.40 -5.93 23.21
C ARG A 276 3.26 -6.42 22.33
N ILE A 277 3.31 -7.68 21.93
CA ILE A 277 2.30 -8.31 21.07
C ILE A 277 0.96 -8.45 21.79
N LEU A 278 0.95 -8.76 23.09
CA LEU A 278 -0.26 -8.76 23.90
C LEU A 278 -0.87 -7.37 24.03
N THR A 279 -0.07 -6.34 24.28
CA THR A 279 -0.54 -4.96 24.32
C THR A 279 -1.23 -4.57 23.00
N TYR A 280 -0.64 -4.98 21.88
CA TYR A 280 -1.25 -4.79 20.55
C TYR A 280 -2.58 -5.54 20.37
N LEU A 281 -2.65 -6.78 20.84
CA LEU A 281 -3.85 -7.61 20.72
C LEU A 281 -4.98 -7.10 21.64
N ASP A 282 -4.65 -6.73 22.87
CA ASP A 282 -5.61 -6.23 23.86
C ASP A 282 -6.23 -4.90 23.42
N HIS A 283 -5.42 -3.99 22.85
CA HIS A 283 -5.95 -2.76 22.27
C HIS A 283 -6.81 -2.99 21.03
N ALA A 284 -6.47 -3.94 20.16
CA ALA A 284 -7.27 -4.27 18.98
C ALA A 284 -8.63 -4.92 19.35
N VAL A 285 -8.68 -5.65 20.47
CA VAL A 285 -9.89 -6.33 20.96
C VAL A 285 -10.80 -5.38 21.76
N ASN A 286 -10.24 -4.48 22.57
CA ASN A 286 -11.01 -3.65 23.52
C ASN A 286 -11.63 -2.38 22.92
N SER A 287 -11.17 -1.93 21.74
CA SER A 287 -11.46 -0.57 21.30
C SER A 287 -12.60 -0.42 20.28
N GLY A 288 -13.18 -1.52 19.77
CA GLY A 288 -14.30 -1.45 18.82
C GLY A 288 -13.98 -0.67 17.53
N LEU A 289 -12.69 -0.46 17.27
CA LEU A 289 -12.19 0.41 16.22
C LEU A 289 -12.29 -0.25 14.86
N THR A 290 -12.45 0.58 13.83
CA THR A 290 -12.33 0.12 12.45
C THR A 290 -10.88 -0.29 12.15
N LEU A 291 -10.70 -1.16 11.16
CA LEU A 291 -9.40 -1.69 10.73
C LEU A 291 -8.32 -0.59 10.60
N ASP A 292 -8.68 0.52 9.97
CA ASP A 292 -7.78 1.65 9.71
C ASP A 292 -7.41 2.40 11.00
N GLN A 293 -8.34 2.48 11.96
CA GLN A 293 -8.10 3.12 13.26
C GLN A 293 -7.23 2.25 14.17
N THR A 294 -7.40 0.92 14.15
CA THR A 294 -6.46 0.00 14.81
C THR A 294 -5.06 0.15 14.24
N LEU A 295 -4.89 0.21 12.92
CA LEU A 295 -3.58 0.40 12.30
C LEU A 295 -2.94 1.74 12.67
N ALA A 296 -3.73 2.83 12.71
CA ALA A 296 -3.24 4.15 13.09
C ALA A 296 -2.77 4.22 14.56
N LEU A 297 -3.55 3.69 15.50
CA LEU A 297 -3.18 3.66 16.92
C LEU A 297 -1.99 2.74 17.22
N MET A 298 -1.88 1.63 16.49
CA MET A 298 -0.74 0.73 16.57
C MET A 298 0.55 1.36 16.02
N HIS A 299 0.46 2.42 15.21
CA HIS A 299 1.64 3.14 14.73
C HIS A 299 2.05 4.29 15.66
N THR A 300 1.11 4.96 16.34
CA THR A 300 1.37 6.15 17.18
C THR A 300 1.85 5.83 18.60
N GLN A 301 1.29 4.81 19.26
CA GLN A 301 1.68 4.50 20.65
C GLN A 301 3.06 3.83 20.78
N VAL A 302 3.59 3.33 19.68
CA VAL A 302 4.93 2.74 19.59
C VAL A 302 6.02 3.76 19.81
N GLU A 303 5.77 5.00 19.40
CA GLU A 303 6.70 6.10 19.63
C GLU A 303 6.70 6.50 21.12
N ALA A 304 5.52 6.50 21.76
CA ALA A 304 5.38 6.84 23.18
C ALA A 304 6.00 5.82 24.16
N VAL A 305 5.86 4.51 23.92
CA VAL A 305 6.47 3.48 24.78
C VAL A 305 8.00 3.43 24.60
N THR A 306 8.53 3.84 23.45
CA THR A 306 9.98 3.92 23.23
C THR A 306 10.65 5.16 23.83
N GLU A 307 9.90 6.22 24.11
CA GLU A 307 10.41 7.40 24.83
C GLU A 307 10.39 7.23 26.35
N GLN A 308 9.63 6.25 26.86
CA GLN A 308 9.59 5.88 28.27
C GLN A 308 10.38 4.61 28.55
N GLY A 309 11.71 4.72 28.59
CA GLY A 309 12.54 3.68 29.20
C GLY A 309 13.92 4.19 29.61
N PRO A 310 14.53 3.59 30.64
CA PRO A 310 14.07 3.53 32.02
C PRO A 310 14.44 4.84 32.75
N GLY A 311 13.44 5.49 33.35
CA GLY A 311 13.69 6.48 34.39
C GLY A 311 14.32 5.77 35.60
N THR A 312 15.48 6.26 36.00
CA THR A 312 16.20 5.91 37.22
C THR A 312 15.27 5.80 38.43
N SER A 313 15.29 4.64 39.07
CA SER A 313 15.17 4.48 40.52
C SER A 313 16.07 3.33 40.94
#